data_AF-A0A1I4TBU8-F1
#
_entry.id   AF-A0A1I4TBU8-F1
#
_cell.length_a   1.000
_cell.length_b   1.000
_cell.length_c   1.000
_cell.angle_alpha   90.00
_cell.angle_beta   90.00
_cell.angle_gamma   90.00
#
_symmetry.space_group_name_H-M   'P 1'
#
loop_
_entity.id
_entity.type
_entity.pdbx_description
1 polymer ?
#
loop_
_entity_poly.entity_id
_entity_poly.type
_entity_poly.pdbx_seq_one_letter_code
_entity_poly.pdbx_strand_id
1 'polypeptide(L)'
;RRTEARVEELAEAQRRTDERLNSLALKVEQLAEAQKKTEEEIRILVKRVDAIEERLEGISHSVGYSLENRTYTRLPRLLRERYGVEVEGKLVRKYVAVGNKQIQVNIYGYGKKDGRKVLILGECKVRPSKKEIRRFEKYAGKIAEQEEFELFPVMVAHDFPPEIEEFVKHMNIAHFWSYELEE
;
A
#
# COMPACT_ATOMS: atom_id res chain seq x y z
N ARG A 1 5.49 0.73 -80.07
CA ARG A 1 4.91 -0.60 -79.76
C ARG A 1 5.52 -1.26 -78.52
N ARG A 2 6.81 -1.66 -78.49
CA ARG A 2 7.40 -2.33 -77.30
C ARG A 2 7.58 -1.43 -76.07
N THR A 3 7.78 -0.12 -76.28
CA THR A 3 7.84 0.90 -75.22
C THR A 3 6.46 1.25 -74.67
N GLU A 4 5.44 1.38 -75.53
CA GLU A 4 4.05 1.65 -75.12
C GLU A 4 3.50 0.53 -74.24
N ALA A 5 3.72 -0.73 -74.61
CA ALA A 5 3.31 -1.88 -73.81
C ALA A 5 3.95 -1.89 -72.41
N ARG A 6 5.25 -1.53 -72.30
CA ARG A 6 5.93 -1.42 -71.00
C ARG A 6 5.39 -0.27 -70.14
N VAL A 7 5.00 0.85 -70.77
CA VAL A 7 4.40 1.99 -70.04
C VAL A 7 3.02 1.61 -69.50
N GLU A 8 2.24 0.83 -70.27
CA GLU A 8 0.93 0.35 -69.86
C GLU A 8 1.02 -0.66 -68.70
N GLU A 9 1.97 -1.61 -68.76
CA GLU A 9 2.26 -2.54 -67.65
C GLU A 9 2.69 -1.81 -66.37
N LEU A 10 3.53 -0.78 -66.49
CA LEU A 10 3.95 0.04 -65.35
C LEU A 10 2.78 0.85 -64.77
N ALA A 11 1.91 1.42 -65.61
CA ALA A 11 0.73 2.14 -65.17
C ALA A 11 -0.26 1.22 -64.41
N GLU A 12 -0.41 -0.02 -64.85
CA GLU A 12 -1.24 -1.00 -64.16
C GLU A 12 -0.61 -1.47 -62.83
N ALA A 13 0.70 -1.69 -62.80
CA ALA A 13 1.43 -2.00 -61.56
C ALA A 13 1.35 -0.84 -60.54
N GLN A 14 1.43 0.41 -61.00
CA GLN A 14 1.22 1.59 -60.17
C GLN A 14 -0.20 1.63 -59.61
N ARG A 15 -1.23 1.44 -60.44
CA ARG A 15 -2.64 1.41 -59.99
C ARG A 15 -2.88 0.35 -58.92
N ARG A 16 -2.35 -0.87 -59.10
CA ARG A 16 -2.43 -1.94 -58.09
C ARG A 16 -1.70 -1.58 -56.78
N THR A 17 -0.62 -0.80 -56.87
CA THR A 17 0.11 -0.33 -55.69
C THR A 17 -0.68 0.73 -54.94
N ASP A 18 -1.28 1.69 -55.66
CA ASP A 18 -2.13 2.73 -55.07
C ASP A 18 -3.35 2.12 -54.37
N GLU A 19 -3.98 1.10 -54.97
CA GLU A 19 -5.08 0.36 -54.34
C GLU A 19 -4.65 -0.36 -53.04
N ARG A 20 -3.47 -0.97 -53.04
CA ARG A 20 -2.91 -1.62 -51.83
C ARG A 20 -2.58 -0.60 -50.75
N LEU A 21 -2.03 0.56 -51.13
CA LEU A 21 -1.72 1.65 -50.20
C LEU A 21 -3.01 2.21 -49.58
N ASN A 22 -4.06 2.42 -50.38
CA ASN A 22 -5.36 2.85 -49.88
C ASN A 22 -5.96 1.82 -48.91
N SER A 23 -5.87 0.52 -49.23
CA SER A 23 -6.32 -0.55 -48.33
C SER A 23 -5.52 -0.58 -47.03
N LEU A 24 -4.20 -0.37 -47.09
CA LEU A 24 -3.35 -0.32 -45.90
C LEU A 24 -3.66 0.91 -45.04
N ALA A 25 -3.84 2.08 -45.65
CA ALA A 25 -4.20 3.31 -44.94
C ALA A 25 -5.50 3.12 -44.15
N LEU A 26 -6.53 2.54 -44.77
CA LEU A 26 -7.80 2.22 -44.09
C LEU A 26 -7.61 1.25 -42.92
N LYS A 27 -6.77 0.22 -43.06
CA LYS A 27 -6.48 -0.72 -41.96
C LYS A 27 -5.72 -0.05 -40.81
N VAL A 28 -4.78 0.83 -41.12
CA VAL A 28 -4.03 1.59 -40.10
C VAL A 28 -4.96 2.53 -39.34
N GLU A 29 -5.88 3.20 -40.01
CA GLU A 29 -6.88 4.06 -39.37
C GLU A 29 -7.81 3.25 -38.45
N GLN A 30 -8.27 2.08 -38.89
CA GLN A 30 -9.06 1.17 -38.08
C GLN A 30 -8.30 0.66 -36.83
N LEU A 31 -7.01 0.35 -36.98
CA LEU A 31 -6.17 -0.08 -35.87
C LEU A 31 -5.94 1.06 -34.87
N ALA A 32 -5.70 2.28 -35.34
CA ALA A 32 -5.53 3.45 -34.49
C ALA A 32 -6.80 3.74 -33.65
N GLU A 33 -7.98 3.61 -34.26
CA GLU A 33 -9.25 3.77 -33.56
C GLU A 33 -9.50 2.63 -32.54
N ALA A 34 -9.16 1.39 -32.88
CA ALA A 34 -9.24 0.26 -31.96
C ALA A 34 -8.30 0.46 -30.76
N GLN A 35 -7.06 0.91 -31.00
CA GLN A 35 -6.09 1.20 -29.95
C GLN A 35 -6.59 2.31 -29.02
N LYS A 36 -7.14 3.41 -29.56
CA LYS A 36 -7.70 4.50 -28.76
C LYS A 36 -8.82 4.03 -27.85
N LYS A 37 -9.70 3.13 -28.32
CA LYS A 37 -10.74 2.50 -27.49
C LYS A 37 -10.13 1.65 -26.38
N THR A 38 -9.12 0.85 -26.68
CA THR A 38 -8.42 0.04 -25.67
C THR A 38 -7.76 0.90 -24.59
N GLU A 39 -7.11 2.01 -24.98
CA GLU A 39 -6.48 2.94 -24.02
C GLU A 39 -7.51 3.57 -23.07
N GLU A 40 -8.70 3.92 -23.57
CA GLU A 40 -9.77 4.46 -22.74
C GLU A 40 -10.34 3.40 -21.77
N GLU A 41 -10.56 2.17 -22.24
CA GLU A 41 -11.00 1.07 -21.36
C GLU A 41 -9.97 0.77 -20.26
N ILE A 42 -8.67 0.79 -20.59
CA ILE A 42 -7.60 0.65 -19.60
C ILE A 42 -7.65 1.79 -18.58
N ARG A 43 -7.85 3.04 -19.01
CA ARG A 43 -7.98 4.19 -18.11
C ARG A 43 -9.17 4.04 -17.16
N ILE A 44 -10.30 3.53 -17.66
CA ILE A 44 -11.48 3.25 -16.82
C ILE A 44 -11.17 2.15 -15.81
N LEU A 45 -10.49 1.07 -16.23
CA LEU A 45 -10.09 -0.01 -15.35
C LEU A 45 -9.15 0.47 -14.24
N VAL A 46 -8.13 1.28 -14.55
CA VAL A 46 -7.22 1.86 -13.55
C VAL A 46 -8.00 2.66 -12.52
N LYS A 47 -8.91 3.55 -12.93
CA LYS A 47 -9.76 4.32 -11.99
C LYS A 47 -10.63 3.42 -11.10
N ARG A 48 -11.13 2.32 -11.63
CA ARG A 48 -11.91 1.35 -10.83
C ARG A 48 -11.03 0.62 -9.83
N VAL A 49 -9.80 0.28 -10.20
CA VAL A 49 -8.82 -0.30 -9.27
C VAL A 49 -8.51 0.69 -8.16
N ASP A 50 -8.22 1.96 -8.47
CA ASP A 50 -7.98 3.01 -7.46
C ASP A 50 -9.16 3.14 -6.49
N ALA A 51 -10.39 3.17 -7.01
CA ALA A 51 -11.60 3.25 -6.19
C ALA A 51 -11.84 1.98 -5.33
N ILE A 52 -11.41 0.80 -5.81
CA ILE A 52 -11.44 -0.43 -5.01
C ILE A 52 -10.40 -0.36 -3.90
N GLU A 53 -9.19 0.13 -4.18
CA GLU A 53 -8.15 0.33 -3.16
C GLU A 53 -8.63 1.27 -2.05
N GLU A 54 -9.21 2.43 -2.40
CA GLU A 54 -9.77 3.38 -1.41
C GLU A 54 -10.90 2.75 -0.57
N ARG A 55 -11.78 1.95 -1.18
CA ARG A 55 -12.84 1.23 -0.45
C ARG A 55 -12.28 0.14 0.47
N LEU A 56 -11.25 -0.57 0.03
CA LEU A 56 -10.55 -1.54 0.86
C LEU A 56 -9.80 -0.86 2.01
N GLU A 57 -9.25 0.33 1.81
CA GLU A 57 -8.71 1.16 2.90
C GLU A 57 -9.82 1.54 3.89
N GLY A 58 -10.99 1.99 3.41
CA GLY A 58 -12.15 2.30 4.24
C GLY A 58 -12.67 1.11 5.07
N ILE A 59 -12.68 -0.09 4.48
CA ILE A 59 -13.01 -1.35 5.18
C ILE A 59 -11.88 -1.78 6.13
N SER A 60 -10.62 -1.57 5.75
CA SER A 60 -9.47 -1.78 6.63
C SER A 60 -9.53 -0.85 7.85
N HIS A 61 -10.09 0.36 7.72
CA HIS A 61 -10.35 1.25 8.84
C HIS A 61 -11.51 0.74 9.72
N SER A 62 -12.59 0.19 9.16
CA SER A 62 -13.72 -0.36 9.94
C SER A 62 -13.41 -1.69 10.64
N VAL A 63 -12.64 -2.57 9.99
CA VAL A 63 -12.03 -3.75 10.61
C VAL A 63 -10.95 -3.34 11.62
N GLY A 64 -10.23 -2.24 11.35
CA GLY A 64 -9.37 -1.57 12.31
C GLY A 64 -10.11 -1.23 13.61
N TYR A 65 -11.29 -0.59 13.54
CA TYR A 65 -12.07 -0.26 14.75
C TYR A 65 -12.51 -1.49 15.58
N SER A 66 -12.75 -2.66 14.96
CA SER A 66 -13.12 -3.88 15.70
C SER A 66 -11.92 -4.64 16.26
N LEU A 67 -10.77 -4.64 15.56
CA LEU A 67 -9.49 -5.08 16.12
C LEU A 67 -9.01 -4.16 17.27
N GLU A 68 -9.16 -2.85 17.10
CA GLU A 68 -8.60 -1.80 17.98
C GLU A 68 -9.19 -1.86 19.38
N ASN A 69 -10.52 -1.95 19.53
CA ASN A 69 -11.14 -1.99 20.85
C ASN A 69 -10.75 -3.23 21.68
N ARG A 70 -10.44 -4.35 21.02
CA ARG A 70 -9.98 -5.59 21.68
C ARG A 70 -8.47 -5.58 21.98
N THR A 71 -7.68 -4.94 21.11
CA THR A 71 -6.23 -4.78 21.27
C THR A 71 -5.86 -4.13 22.60
N TYR A 72 -6.59 -3.12 23.05
CA TYR A 72 -6.27 -2.39 24.28
C TYR A 72 -6.36 -3.23 25.56
N THR A 73 -7.14 -4.30 25.57
CA THR A 73 -7.35 -5.12 26.77
C THR A 73 -6.18 -6.08 27.00
N ARG A 74 -5.68 -6.75 25.95
CA ARG A 74 -4.70 -7.84 26.08
C ARG A 74 -3.29 -7.47 25.65
N LEU A 75 -3.12 -6.46 24.80
CA LEU A 75 -1.79 -6.01 24.38
C LEU A 75 -0.88 -5.66 25.57
N PRO A 76 -1.32 -4.96 26.63
CA PRO A 76 -0.48 -4.72 27.81
C PRO A 76 0.07 -6.00 28.45
N ARG A 77 -0.76 -7.05 28.51
CA ARG A 77 -0.36 -8.35 29.06
C ARG A 77 0.70 -9.03 28.18
N LEU A 78 0.47 -9.06 26.86
CA LEU A 78 1.40 -9.68 25.91
C LEU A 78 2.74 -8.92 25.82
N LEU A 79 2.70 -7.58 25.90
CA LEU A 79 3.88 -6.73 25.97
C LEU A 79 4.74 -7.08 27.19
N ARG A 80 4.12 -7.28 28.35
CA ARG A 80 4.82 -7.72 29.56
C ARG A 80 5.38 -9.14 29.43
N GLU A 81 4.57 -10.09 28.98
CA GLU A 81 4.96 -11.51 28.91
C GLU A 81 6.06 -11.79 27.88
N ARG A 82 6.04 -11.12 26.71
CA ARG A 82 6.99 -11.41 25.62
C ARG A 82 8.18 -10.46 25.58
N TYR A 83 8.00 -9.22 26.03
CA TYR A 83 9.00 -8.17 25.85
C TYR A 83 9.39 -7.45 27.15
N GLY A 84 8.81 -7.83 28.29
CA GLY A 84 9.10 -7.19 29.59
C GLY A 84 8.65 -5.73 29.66
N VAL A 85 7.71 -5.32 28.80
CA VAL A 85 7.21 -3.94 28.77
C VAL A 85 5.94 -3.83 29.61
N GLU A 86 6.02 -3.07 30.69
CA GLU A 86 4.88 -2.75 31.55
C GLU A 86 4.22 -1.44 31.10
N VAL A 87 2.98 -1.51 30.62
CA VAL A 87 2.24 -0.31 30.18
C VAL A 87 1.89 0.57 31.38
N GLU A 88 2.21 1.86 31.30
CA GLU A 88 1.82 2.89 32.26
C GLU A 88 0.56 3.61 31.76
N GLY A 89 -0.55 3.46 32.47
CA GLY A 89 -1.83 4.10 32.10
C GLY A 89 -2.62 3.31 31.06
N LYS A 90 -3.12 3.99 30.02
CA LYS A 90 -3.94 3.38 28.96
C LYS A 90 -3.29 3.60 27.60
N LEU A 91 -3.32 2.57 26.77
CA LEU A 91 -3.06 2.68 25.34
C LEU A 91 -4.30 3.31 24.68
N VAL A 92 -4.09 4.31 23.83
CA VAL A 92 -5.15 5.08 23.16
C VAL A 92 -4.82 5.35 21.70
N ARG A 93 -5.84 5.64 20.88
CA ARG A 93 -5.65 6.19 19.54
C ARG A 93 -5.46 7.71 19.66
N LYS A 94 -4.36 8.24 19.11
CA LYS A 94 -3.98 9.65 19.26
C LYS A 94 -3.56 10.23 17.91
N TYR A 95 -4.04 11.44 17.61
CA TYR A 95 -3.46 12.24 16.53
C TYR A 95 -2.24 12.99 17.07
N VAL A 96 -1.11 12.87 16.38
CA VAL A 96 0.16 13.49 16.75
C VAL A 96 0.67 14.33 15.59
N ALA A 97 1.10 15.56 15.88
CA ALA A 97 1.66 16.46 14.89
C ALA A 97 3.15 16.13 14.64
N VAL A 98 3.46 15.74 13.40
CA VAL A 98 4.84 15.45 12.96
C VAL A 98 5.17 16.39 11.81
N GLY A 99 5.89 17.48 12.12
CA GLY A 99 6.09 18.60 11.20
C GLY A 99 4.76 19.25 10.82
N ASN A 100 4.48 19.35 9.52
CA ASN A 100 3.25 19.98 9.00
C ASN A 100 2.08 18.99 8.80
N LYS A 101 2.19 17.75 9.30
CA LYS A 101 1.18 16.71 9.11
C LYS A 101 0.64 16.22 10.45
N GLN A 102 -0.65 15.95 10.50
CA GLN A 102 -1.29 15.20 11.59
C GLN A 102 -1.26 13.72 11.23
N ILE A 103 -0.65 12.89 12.08
CA ILE A 103 -0.59 11.45 11.92
C ILE A 103 -1.43 10.81 13.00
N GLN A 104 -2.35 9.94 12.62
CA GLN A 104 -3.11 9.15 13.57
C GLN A 104 -2.34 7.87 13.91
N VAL A 105 -2.02 7.69 15.19
CA VAL A 105 -1.38 6.48 15.68
C VAL A 105 -2.45 5.57 16.30
N ASN A 106 -2.54 4.31 15.88
CA ASN A 106 -3.56 3.38 16.38
C ASN A 106 -3.33 3.03 17.85
N ILE A 107 -2.07 2.78 18.23
CA ILE A 107 -1.67 2.46 19.60
C ILE A 107 -0.69 3.53 20.07
N TYR A 108 -1.07 4.31 21.06
CA TYR A 108 -0.22 5.31 21.69
C TYR A 108 -0.28 5.15 23.20
N GLY A 109 0.86 5.07 23.86
CA GLY A 109 0.94 5.14 25.31
C GLY A 109 2.36 5.06 25.82
N TYR A 110 2.51 5.02 27.13
CA TYR A 110 3.81 4.95 27.78
C TYR A 110 3.96 3.61 28.50
N GLY A 111 5.19 3.21 28.76
CA GLY A 111 5.47 2.03 29.55
C GLY A 111 6.86 2.08 30.17
N LYS A 112 7.21 0.99 30.86
CA LYS A 112 8.54 0.75 31.38
C LYS A 112 9.10 -0.55 30.81
N LYS A 113 10.35 -0.49 30.39
CA LYS A 113 11.14 -1.66 29.99
C LYS A 113 12.46 -1.61 30.73
N ASP A 114 12.79 -2.66 31.48
CA ASP A 114 14.03 -2.73 32.27
C ASP A 114 14.24 -1.48 33.17
N GLY A 115 13.15 -0.95 33.74
CA GLY A 115 13.15 0.25 34.58
C GLY A 115 13.22 1.59 33.84
N ARG A 116 13.39 1.61 32.52
CA ARG A 116 13.42 2.82 31.69
C ARG A 116 12.06 3.12 31.10
N LYS A 117 11.70 4.41 31.03
CA LYS A 117 10.45 4.84 30.38
C LYS A 117 10.58 4.74 28.87
N VAL A 118 9.57 4.14 28.25
CA VAL A 118 9.46 3.96 26.80
C VAL A 118 8.14 4.53 26.29
N LEU A 119 8.15 5.03 25.06
CA LEU A 119 6.96 5.41 24.32
C LEU A 119 6.54 4.24 23.43
N ILE A 120 5.35 3.71 23.68
CA ILE A 120 4.75 2.62 22.92
C ILE A 120 3.94 3.25 21.79
N LEU A 121 4.40 3.06 20.56
CA LEU A 121 3.67 3.44 19.35
C LEU A 121 3.38 2.20 18.53
N GLY A 122 2.17 2.10 17.98
CA GLY A 122 1.84 0.99 17.11
C GLY A 122 0.78 1.26 16.06
N GLU A 123 0.83 0.43 15.03
CA GLU A 123 -0.05 0.46 13.87
C GLU A 123 -0.79 -0.88 13.71
N CYS A 124 -2.07 -0.79 13.38
CA CYS A 124 -2.95 -1.95 13.20
C CYS A 124 -3.31 -2.08 11.72
N LYS A 125 -3.03 -3.23 11.10
CA LYS A 125 -3.30 -3.45 9.68
C LYS A 125 -3.75 -4.88 9.42
N VAL A 126 -4.70 -5.10 8.49
CA VAL A 126 -5.12 -6.48 8.16
C VAL A 126 -3.93 -7.31 7.63
N ARG A 127 -3.18 -6.76 6.70
CA ARG A 127 -1.94 -7.32 6.15
C ARG A 127 -0.98 -6.17 5.81
N PRO A 128 0.15 -6.00 6.52
CA PRO A 128 1.06 -4.89 6.29
C PRO A 128 1.99 -5.15 5.10
N SER A 129 2.34 -4.08 4.37
CA SER A 129 3.38 -4.09 3.34
C SER A 129 4.71 -3.55 3.87
N LYS A 130 5.83 -3.88 3.21
CA LYS A 130 7.16 -3.33 3.54
C LYS A 130 7.18 -1.79 3.52
N LYS A 131 6.43 -1.18 2.59
CA LYS A 131 6.32 0.28 2.46
C LYS A 131 5.63 0.90 3.67
N GLU A 132 4.55 0.28 4.15
CA GLU A 132 3.82 0.73 5.34
C GLU A 132 4.67 0.57 6.59
N ILE A 133 5.37 -0.56 6.76
CA ILE A 133 6.25 -0.79 7.91
C ILE A 133 7.38 0.24 7.97
N ARG A 134 8.02 0.56 6.82
CA ARG A 134 9.02 1.63 6.76
C ARG A 134 8.42 3.01 7.04
N ARG A 135 7.19 3.26 6.60
CA ARG A 135 6.49 4.52 6.88
C ARG A 135 6.22 4.64 8.38
N PHE A 136 5.73 3.57 9.00
CA PHE A 136 5.50 3.46 10.44
C PHE A 136 6.76 3.79 11.24
N GLU A 137 7.84 3.06 10.98
CA GLU A 137 9.11 3.26 11.68
C GLU A 137 9.60 4.71 11.56
N LYS A 138 9.52 5.29 10.36
CA LYS A 138 9.94 6.68 10.12
C LYS A 138 9.16 7.71 10.92
N TYR A 139 7.83 7.59 11.01
CA TYR A 139 7.06 8.57 11.77
C TYR A 139 7.08 8.29 13.27
N ALA A 140 7.13 7.02 13.67
CA ALA A 140 7.24 6.61 15.07
C ALA A 140 8.55 7.10 15.68
N GLY A 141 9.66 6.99 14.95
CA GLY A 141 10.96 7.53 15.36
C GLY A 141 10.90 9.05 15.58
N LYS A 142 10.27 9.80 14.66
CA LYS A 142 10.09 11.25 14.81
C LYS A 142 9.25 11.62 16.03
N ILE A 143 8.17 10.90 16.28
CA ILE A 143 7.32 11.15 17.46
C ILE A 143 8.12 10.88 18.75
N ALA A 144 8.89 9.79 18.78
CA ALA A 144 9.72 9.45 19.93
C ALA A 144 10.82 10.49 20.19
N GLU A 145 11.47 11.00 19.13
CA GLU A 145 12.41 12.12 19.21
C GLU A 145 11.75 13.39 19.76
N GLN A 146 10.54 13.72 19.27
CA GLN A 146 9.79 14.91 19.72
C GLN A 146 9.34 14.81 21.19
N GLU A 147 8.99 13.61 21.66
CA GLU A 147 8.55 13.37 23.03
C GLU A 147 9.71 13.04 23.99
N GLU A 148 10.95 12.94 23.48
CA GLU A 148 12.17 12.60 24.23
C GLU A 148 12.09 11.25 24.99
N PHE A 149 11.47 10.23 24.37
CA PHE A 149 11.37 8.88 24.92
C PHE A 149 11.99 7.83 24.00
N GLU A 150 12.47 6.73 24.59
CA GLU A 150 12.88 5.56 23.82
C GLU A 150 11.64 4.91 23.17
N LEU A 151 11.71 4.67 21.87
CA LEU A 151 10.61 4.09 21.10
C LEU A 151 10.51 2.57 21.35
N PHE A 152 9.30 2.11 21.68
CA PHE A 152 8.93 0.71 21.62
C PHE A 152 7.87 0.50 20.51
N PRO A 153 8.28 0.08 19.30
CA PRO A 153 7.37 0.00 18.16
C PRO A 153 6.58 -1.32 18.14
N VAL A 154 5.28 -1.23 17.86
CA VAL A 154 4.34 -2.35 17.83
C VAL A 154 3.62 -2.43 16.48
N MET A 155 3.48 -3.62 15.91
CA MET A 155 2.67 -3.88 14.71
C MET A 155 1.65 -4.96 15.02
N VAL A 156 0.38 -4.69 14.77
CA VAL A 156 -0.70 -5.67 14.94
C VAL A 156 -1.30 -5.99 13.59
N ALA A 157 -1.36 -7.28 13.22
CA ALA A 157 -2.01 -7.66 11.98
C ALA A 157 -2.78 -8.97 12.02
N HIS A 158 -3.77 -9.13 11.15
CA HIS A 158 -4.46 -10.42 11.01
C HIS A 158 -3.55 -11.43 10.31
N ASP A 159 -2.75 -10.97 9.35
CA ASP A 159 -1.89 -11.82 8.54
C ASP A 159 -0.51 -11.19 8.31
N PHE A 160 0.53 -11.97 8.57
CA PHE A 160 1.91 -11.65 8.27
C PHE A 160 2.47 -12.71 7.31
N PRO A 161 2.53 -12.42 5.99
CA PRO A 161 3.25 -13.28 5.05
C PRO A 161 4.70 -13.50 5.52
N PRO A 162 5.34 -14.66 5.28
CA PRO A 162 6.66 -14.97 5.84
C PRO A 162 7.72 -13.90 5.58
N GLU A 163 7.77 -13.35 4.36
CA GLU A 163 8.69 -12.27 3.99
C GLU A 163 8.44 -10.97 4.77
N ILE A 164 7.19 -10.70 5.14
CA ILE A 164 6.80 -9.54 5.93
C ILE A 164 7.11 -9.77 7.41
N GLU A 165 6.78 -10.95 7.95
CA GLU A 165 7.10 -11.32 9.33
C GLU A 165 8.62 -11.21 9.59
N GLU A 166 9.41 -11.77 8.67
CA GLU A 166 10.87 -11.67 8.70
C GLU A 166 11.31 -10.21 8.64
N PHE A 167 10.73 -9.40 7.76
CA PHE A 167 11.05 -7.98 7.64
C PHE A 167 10.76 -7.18 8.92
N VAL A 168 9.62 -7.43 9.57
CA VAL A 168 9.24 -6.77 10.83
C VAL A 168 10.19 -7.16 11.97
N LYS A 169 10.60 -8.43 12.05
CA LYS A 169 11.62 -8.92 13.00
C LYS A 169 12.97 -8.23 12.79
N HIS A 170 13.43 -8.14 11.53
CA HIS A 170 14.69 -7.45 11.21
C HIS A 170 14.69 -5.97 11.60
N MET A 171 13.52 -5.31 11.60
CA MET A 171 13.38 -3.93 12.03
C MET A 171 13.21 -3.77 13.55
N ASN A 172 13.31 -4.85 14.33
CA ASN A 172 13.09 -4.87 15.78
C ASN A 172 11.72 -4.31 16.20
N ILE A 173 10.68 -4.59 15.40
CA ILE A 173 9.31 -4.19 15.70
C ILE A 173 8.59 -5.37 16.34
N ALA A 174 7.98 -5.14 17.52
CA ALA A 174 7.17 -6.15 18.18
C ALA A 174 5.91 -6.41 17.36
N HIS A 175 5.70 -7.64 16.91
CA HIS A 175 4.52 -8.01 16.12
C HIS A 175 3.59 -8.93 16.89
N PHE A 176 2.29 -8.74 16.67
CA PHE A 176 1.22 -9.54 17.26
C PHE A 176 0.17 -9.85 16.20
N TRP A 177 -0.27 -11.10 16.15
CA TRP A 177 -1.41 -11.46 15.34
C TRP A 177 -2.71 -11.01 16.02
N SER A 178 -3.68 -10.56 15.24
CA SER A 178 -4.92 -10.01 15.77
C SER A 178 -5.70 -10.99 16.64
N TYR A 179 -5.67 -12.29 16.30
CA TYR A 179 -6.36 -13.33 17.07
C TYR A 179 -5.75 -13.55 18.47
N GLU A 180 -4.48 -13.19 18.69
CA GLU A 180 -3.85 -13.26 20.01
C GLU A 180 -4.45 -12.24 21.01
N LEU A 181 -5.17 -11.27 20.47
CA LEU A 181 -5.80 -10.18 21.21
C LEU A 181 -7.31 -10.40 21.43
N GLU A 182 -7.88 -11.48 20.90
CA GLU A 182 -9.32 -11.75 20.95
C GLU A 182 -9.76 -12.68 22.10
N GLU A 183 -8.85 -13.49 22.65
CA GLU A 183 -9.12 -14.42 23.76
C GLU A 183 -8.84 -13.83 25.16
#